data_AF-A0A968ZDX7-F1
#
_entry.id   AF-A0A968ZDX7-F1
#
_cell.length_a   1.000
_cell.length_b   1.000
_cell.length_c   1.000
_cell.angle_alpha   90.00
_cell.angle_beta   90.00
_cell.angle_gamma   90.00
#
_symmetry.space_group_name_H-M   'P 1'
#
loop_
_entity.id
_entity.type
_entity.pdbx_description
1 polymer ?
#
loop_
_entity_poly.entity_id
_entity_poly.type
_entity_poly.pdbx_seq_one_letter_code
_entity_poly.pdbx_strand_id
1 'polypeptide(L)'
;EVDPETGATKIVRYTVLQDAGKAVHPSYVEGQFQGGAVQGIGWALNEEYIYGKDGRLQNAGFLDYRIPVCSDLPMIDTVILEIPNPGHPYGVRGVGETSIVPPLATIANAVSAAAGVRLTSLPMSPPKILAALDRKAAAE
;
A
#
# COMPACT_ATOMS: atom_id res chain seq x y z
N GLU A 1 12.71 -1.21 -2.60
CA GLU A 1 13.65 -1.46 -3.71
C GLU A 1 12.86 -1.89 -4.93
N VAL A 2 13.39 -1.59 -6.12
CA VAL A 2 12.83 -2.04 -7.40
C VAL A 2 13.95 -2.72 -8.17
N ASP A 3 13.72 -3.94 -8.60
CA ASP A 3 14.63 -4.67 -9.47
C ASP A 3 14.48 -4.16 -10.91
N PRO A 4 15.55 -3.61 -11.53
CA PRO A 4 15.48 -3.05 -12.88
C PRO A 4 15.26 -4.10 -13.98
N GLU A 5 15.62 -5.37 -13.75
CA GLU A 5 15.50 -6.43 -14.77
C GLU A 5 14.10 -7.03 -14.80
N THR A 6 13.42 -7.08 -13.66
CA THR A 6 12.12 -7.76 -13.52
C THR A 6 10.95 -6.81 -13.23
N GLY A 7 11.24 -5.57 -12.80
CA GLY A 7 10.25 -4.65 -12.25
C GLY A 7 9.72 -5.06 -10.87
N ALA A 8 10.24 -6.14 -10.26
CA ALA A 8 9.79 -6.62 -8.97
C ALA A 8 10.08 -5.58 -7.88
N THR A 9 9.09 -5.31 -7.03
CA THR A 9 9.20 -4.34 -5.94
C THR A 9 9.23 -5.06 -4.60
N LYS A 10 10.18 -4.67 -3.74
CA LYS A 10 10.29 -5.14 -2.36
C LYS A 10 10.12 -3.98 -1.39
N ILE A 11 9.17 -4.09 -0.47
CA ILE A 11 9.02 -3.16 0.66
C ILE A 11 10.11 -3.52 1.69
N VAL A 12 11.08 -2.63 1.88
CA VAL A 12 12.19 -2.87 2.82
C VAL A 12 11.81 -2.47 4.25
N ARG A 13 11.04 -1.39 4.38
CA ARG A 13 10.50 -0.88 5.64
C ARG A 13 9.25 -0.06 5.37
N TYR A 14 8.30 -0.09 6.30
CA TYR A 14 7.12 0.76 6.25
C TYR A 14 6.75 1.17 7.68
N THR A 15 6.48 2.46 7.90
CA THR A 15 6.09 3.00 9.20
C THR A 15 4.82 3.82 9.05
N VAL A 16 3.79 3.51 9.85
CA VAL A 16 2.55 4.27 9.93
C VAL A 16 2.70 5.30 11.05
N LEU A 17 2.59 6.59 10.73
CA LEU A 17 2.50 7.67 11.72
C LEU A 17 1.11 8.29 11.62
N GLN A 18 0.27 8.10 12.64
CA GLN A 18 -1.15 8.44 12.52
C GLN A 18 -1.78 8.88 13.84
N ASP A 19 -2.61 9.92 13.77
CA ASP A 19 -3.37 10.45 14.90
C ASP A 19 -4.62 9.62 15.19
N ALA A 20 -4.69 9.07 16.40
CA ALA A 20 -5.82 8.31 16.91
C ALA A 20 -6.76 9.15 17.81
N GLY A 21 -6.47 10.43 18.01
CA GLY A 21 -7.10 11.21 19.08
C GLY A 21 -6.64 10.69 20.43
N LYS A 22 -7.56 10.07 21.17
CA LYS A 22 -7.23 9.22 22.32
C LYS A 22 -7.29 7.76 21.91
N ALA A 23 -6.19 7.03 22.06
CA ALA A 23 -6.17 5.59 21.83
C ALA A 23 -6.87 4.89 23.00
N VAL A 24 -8.06 4.32 22.75
CA VAL A 24 -8.82 3.56 23.75
C VAL A 24 -8.07 2.29 24.14
N HIS A 25 -7.54 1.58 23.14
CA HIS A 25 -6.72 0.38 23.34
C HIS A 25 -5.54 0.41 22.36
N PRO A 26 -4.35 0.86 22.80
CA PRO A 26 -3.21 1.12 21.92
C PRO A 26 -2.83 -0.06 21.01
N SER A 27 -2.79 -1.29 21.53
CA SER A 27 -2.44 -2.47 20.72
C SER A 27 -3.49 -2.79 19.64
N TYR A 28 -4.75 -2.40 19.83
CA TYR A 28 -5.78 -2.61 18.81
C TYR A 28 -5.69 -1.52 17.74
N VAL A 29 -5.37 -0.29 18.14
CA VAL A 29 -5.08 0.81 17.21
C VAL A 29 -3.87 0.46 16.34
N GLU A 30 -2.80 -0.06 16.94
CA GLU A 30 -1.63 -0.59 16.21
C GLU A 30 -2.03 -1.67 15.21
N GLY A 31 -2.83 -2.67 15.62
CA GLY A 31 -3.31 -3.71 14.71
C GLY A 31 -4.14 -3.18 13.54
N GLN A 32 -4.97 -2.16 13.77
CA GLN A 32 -5.72 -1.48 12.69
C GLN A 32 -4.78 -0.73 11.74
N PHE A 33 -3.77 -0.05 12.26
CA PHE A 33 -2.77 0.64 11.46
C PHE A 33 -1.97 -0.33 10.59
N GLN A 34 -1.53 -1.45 11.16
CA GLN A 34 -0.84 -2.52 10.42
C GLN A 34 -1.74 -3.14 9.36
N GLY A 35 -2.97 -3.52 9.71
CA GLY A 35 -3.92 -4.14 8.78
C GLY A 35 -4.27 -3.26 7.59
N GLY A 36 -4.63 -2.00 7.84
CA GLY A 36 -4.95 -1.05 6.76
C GLY A 36 -3.73 -0.72 5.90
N ALA A 37 -2.53 -0.61 6.49
CA ALA A 37 -1.30 -0.43 5.72
C ALA A 37 -1.05 -1.62 4.78
N VAL A 38 -1.16 -2.87 5.27
CA VAL A 38 -1.01 -4.09 4.45
C VAL A 38 -2.02 -4.11 3.31
N GLN A 39 -3.28 -3.78 3.58
CA GLN A 39 -4.33 -3.74 2.55
C GLN A 39 -4.03 -2.68 1.49
N GLY A 40 -3.61 -1.47 1.90
CA GLY A 40 -3.24 -0.42 0.94
C GLY A 40 -1.98 -0.76 0.15
N ILE A 41 -1.01 -1.46 0.75
CA ILE A 41 0.17 -1.98 0.04
C ILE A 41 -0.24 -3.00 -1.03
N GLY A 42 -1.16 -3.91 -0.69
CA GLY A 42 -1.72 -4.89 -1.63
C GLY A 42 -2.37 -4.22 -2.83
N TRP A 43 -3.22 -3.22 -2.60
CA TRP A 43 -3.82 -2.42 -3.68
C TRP A 43 -2.80 -1.65 -4.51
N ALA A 44 -1.76 -1.09 -3.88
CA ALA A 44 -0.75 -0.34 -4.61
C ALA A 44 0.09 -1.20 -5.55
N LEU A 45 0.34 -2.48 -5.22
CA LEU A 45 1.32 -3.33 -5.92
C LEU A 45 0.72 -4.51 -6.69
N ASN A 46 -0.38 -5.10 -6.21
CA ASN A 46 -0.84 -6.41 -6.67
C ASN A 46 -2.32 -6.47 -7.04
N GLU A 47 -3.20 -5.92 -6.20
CA GLU A 47 -4.63 -6.20 -6.30
C GLU A 47 -5.30 -5.40 -7.42
N GLU A 48 -5.89 -6.12 -8.38
CA GLU A 48 -6.73 -5.57 -9.44
C GLU A 48 -7.83 -6.56 -9.84
N TYR A 49 -8.96 -6.05 -10.34
CA TYR A 49 -9.99 -6.88 -10.95
C TYR A 49 -9.75 -6.99 -12.45
N ILE A 50 -9.69 -8.21 -12.95
CA ILE A 50 -9.50 -8.48 -14.38
C ILE A 50 -10.81 -8.98 -14.97
N TYR A 51 -11.42 -8.16 -15.82
CA TYR A 51 -12.65 -8.53 -16.53
C TYR A 51 -12.34 -8.95 -17.96
N GLY A 52 -12.89 -10.10 -18.36
CA GLY A 52 -12.81 -10.59 -19.73
C GLY A 52 -13.68 -9.80 -20.69
N LYS A 53 -13.50 -10.04 -22.01
CA LYS A 53 -14.34 -9.43 -23.06
C LYS A 53 -15.82 -9.79 -22.96
N ASP A 54 -16.12 -10.89 -22.27
CA ASP A 54 -17.46 -11.38 -21.95
C ASP A 54 -18.06 -10.73 -20.69
N GLY A 55 -17.34 -9.79 -20.06
CA GLY A 55 -17.76 -9.09 -18.85
C GLY A 55 -17.63 -9.92 -17.57
N ARG A 56 -17.00 -11.10 -17.62
CA ARG A 56 -16.82 -11.97 -16.44
C ARG A 56 -15.52 -11.65 -15.71
N LEU A 57 -15.55 -11.70 -14.38
CA LEU A 57 -14.34 -11.59 -13.56
C LEU A 57 -13.48 -12.85 -13.75
N GLN A 58 -12.22 -12.66 -14.14
CA GLN A 58 -11.30 -13.75 -14.51
C GLN A 58 -10.42 -14.19 -13.36
N ASN A 59 -10.21 -13.33 -12.36
CA ASN A 59 -9.32 -13.59 -11.22
C ASN A 59 -10.08 -13.61 -9.89
N ALA A 60 -11.19 -14.35 -9.80
CA ALA A 60 -12.02 -14.38 -8.59
C ALA A 60 -11.41 -15.16 -7.41
N GLY A 61 -10.36 -15.95 -7.65
CA GLY A 61 -9.68 -16.76 -6.63
C GLY A 61 -8.45 -16.06 -6.03
N PHE A 62 -8.05 -16.46 -4.83
CA PHE A 62 -6.90 -15.89 -4.12
C PHE A 62 -5.53 -16.19 -4.75
N LEU A 63 -5.46 -17.07 -5.75
CA LEU A 63 -4.25 -17.29 -6.52
C LEU A 63 -3.98 -16.09 -7.45
N ASP A 64 -5.02 -15.61 -8.13
CA ASP A 64 -4.92 -14.62 -9.19
C ASP A 64 -5.30 -13.20 -8.70
N TYR A 65 -6.18 -13.09 -7.70
CA TYR A 65 -6.35 -11.88 -6.91
C TYR A 65 -5.33 -11.89 -5.77
N ARG A 66 -4.12 -11.43 -6.08
CA ARG A 66 -2.95 -11.60 -5.22
C ARG A 66 -2.96 -10.62 -4.04
N ILE A 67 -3.50 -11.09 -2.91
CA ILE A 67 -3.38 -10.43 -1.61
C ILE A 67 -1.95 -10.63 -1.07
N PRO A 68 -1.31 -9.64 -0.43
CA PRO A 68 -0.01 -9.83 0.21
C PRO A 68 -0.01 -10.97 1.22
N VAL A 69 1.03 -11.80 1.19
CA VAL A 69 1.30 -12.82 2.21
C VAL A 69 2.39 -12.36 3.18
N CYS A 70 2.57 -13.06 4.30
CA CYS A 70 3.55 -12.68 5.33
C CYS A 70 4.99 -12.56 4.81
N SER A 71 5.35 -13.29 3.75
CA SER A 71 6.69 -13.22 3.14
C SER A 71 6.88 -12.01 2.20
N ASP A 72 5.80 -11.34 1.78
CA ASP A 72 5.88 -10.19 0.88
C ASP A 72 6.28 -8.90 1.60
N LEU A 73 6.01 -8.82 2.91
CA LEU A 73 6.07 -7.57 3.67
C LEU A 73 6.99 -7.70 4.89
N PRO A 74 7.69 -6.61 5.25
CA PRO A 74 8.36 -6.53 6.55
C PRO A 74 7.32 -6.32 7.65
N MET A 75 7.78 -6.37 8.91
CA MET A 75 6.96 -5.85 10.00
C MET A 75 6.62 -4.37 9.74
N ILE A 76 5.35 -4.04 9.93
CA ILE A 76 4.86 -2.68 9.76
C ILE A 76 4.96 -1.97 11.12
N ASP A 77 5.87 -1.00 11.19
CA ASP A 77 6.04 -0.19 12.40
C ASP A 77 4.87 0.79 12.53
N THR A 78 4.43 1.05 13.76
CA THR A 78 3.39 2.05 14.03
C THR A 78 3.82 3.06 15.07
N VAL A 79 3.42 4.30 14.86
CA VAL A 79 3.57 5.41 15.80
C VAL A 79 2.18 6.03 15.96
N ILE A 80 1.58 5.79 17.12
CA ILE A 80 0.28 6.34 17.48
C ILE A 80 0.52 7.75 18.01
N LEU A 81 0.04 8.74 17.25
CA LEU A 81 -0.04 10.11 17.73
C LEU A 81 -1.34 10.24 18.52
N GLU A 82 -1.27 10.79 19.74
CA GLU A 82 -2.45 11.06 20.55
C GLU A 82 -2.71 12.56 20.62
N ILE A 83 -3.53 13.08 19.69
CA ILE A 83 -3.95 14.49 19.67
C ILE A 83 -5.47 14.56 19.93
N PRO A 84 -5.89 14.72 21.20
CA PRO A 84 -7.30 14.64 21.57
C PRO A 84 -8.20 15.55 20.74
N ASN A 85 -9.30 14.99 20.24
CA ASN A 85 -10.31 15.78 19.52
C ASN A 85 -11.09 16.69 20.49
N PRO A 86 -10.98 18.03 20.37
CA PRO A 86 -11.67 18.94 21.29
C PRO A 86 -13.20 18.87 21.19
N GLY A 87 -13.74 18.37 20.07
CA GLY A 87 -15.18 18.21 19.86
C GLY A 87 -15.77 16.88 20.33
N HIS A 88 -14.95 15.98 20.90
CA HIS A 88 -15.42 14.67 21.36
C HIS A 88 -15.26 14.54 22.88
N PRO A 89 -16.28 14.08 23.64
CA PRO A 89 -16.23 13.99 25.11
C PRO A 89 -15.01 13.24 25.67
N TYR A 90 -14.52 12.24 24.93
CA TYR A 90 -13.36 11.43 25.29
C TYR A 90 -12.12 11.68 24.40
N GLY A 91 -12.16 12.69 23.52
CA GLY A 91 -11.04 13.02 22.63
C GLY A 91 -10.69 11.98 21.55
N VAL A 92 -11.49 10.91 21.37
CA VAL A 92 -11.21 9.83 20.42
C VAL A 92 -11.45 10.23 18.95
N ARG A 93 -10.80 9.51 18.03
CA ARG A 93 -11.03 9.54 16.59
C ARG A 93 -11.21 8.11 16.05
N GLY A 94 -11.81 7.99 14.86
CA GLY A 94 -11.83 6.73 14.14
C GLY A 94 -10.46 6.40 13.55
N VAL A 95 -10.03 5.14 13.68
CA VAL A 95 -8.69 4.69 13.22
C VAL A 95 -8.75 3.62 12.13
N GLY A 96 -9.86 2.90 11.97
CA GLY A 96 -9.92 1.67 11.16
C GLY A 96 -9.61 1.86 9.68
N GLU A 97 -10.10 2.94 9.07
CA GLU A 97 -9.89 3.20 7.63
C GLU A 97 -8.68 4.09 7.37
N THR A 98 -8.15 4.74 8.40
CA THR A 98 -7.24 5.85 8.20
C THR A 98 -5.87 5.42 7.64
N SER A 99 -5.46 4.18 7.90
CA SER A 99 -4.17 3.60 7.50
C SER A 99 -4.16 2.99 6.09
N ILE A 100 -5.34 2.77 5.46
CA ILE A 100 -5.41 2.22 4.09
C ILE A 100 -5.16 3.27 3.00
N VAL A 101 -5.40 4.55 3.30
CA VAL A 101 -5.33 5.65 2.33
C VAL A 101 -3.88 6.04 1.96
N PRO A 102 -2.93 6.18 2.91
CA PRO A 102 -1.56 6.61 2.61
C PRO A 102 -0.70 5.66 1.75
N PRO A 103 -0.80 4.31 1.87
CA PRO A 103 0.04 3.38 1.13
C PRO A 103 0.12 3.63 -0.37
N LEU A 104 -1.02 3.92 -1.04
CA LEU A 104 -1.07 4.06 -2.49
C LEU A 104 -0.10 5.12 -3.01
N ALA A 105 -0.15 6.34 -2.45
CA ALA A 105 0.72 7.43 -2.82
C ALA A 105 2.15 7.27 -2.28
N THR A 106 2.29 6.73 -1.06
CA THR A 106 3.59 6.47 -0.43
C THR A 106 4.43 5.55 -1.28
N ILE A 107 3.84 4.44 -1.73
CA ILE A 107 4.52 3.43 -2.55
C ILE A 107 4.80 3.99 -3.94
N ALA A 108 3.86 4.73 -4.55
CA ALA A 108 4.10 5.34 -5.86
C ALA A 108 5.29 6.30 -5.85
N ASN A 109 5.42 7.11 -4.78
CA ASN A 109 6.58 7.97 -4.59
C ASN A 109 7.85 7.17 -4.32
N ALA A 110 7.79 6.10 -3.53
CA ALA A 110 8.96 5.25 -3.24
C ALA A 110 9.46 4.50 -4.47
N VAL A 111 8.56 3.93 -5.28
CA VAL A 111 8.88 3.32 -6.57
C VAL A 111 9.50 4.36 -7.50
N SER A 112 8.93 5.57 -7.54
CA SER A 112 9.46 6.65 -8.37
C SER A 112 10.87 7.07 -7.97
N ALA A 113 11.13 7.18 -6.67
CA ALA A 113 12.47 7.47 -6.15
C ALA A 113 13.47 6.34 -6.43
N ALA A 114 13.03 5.07 -6.36
CA ALA A 114 13.91 3.91 -6.55
C ALA A 114 14.20 3.61 -8.03
N ALA A 115 13.22 3.75 -8.90
CA ALA A 115 13.30 3.35 -10.32
C ALA A 115 13.48 4.53 -11.28
N GLY A 116 13.26 5.77 -10.80
CA GLY A 116 13.35 6.97 -11.62
C GLY A 116 12.28 7.05 -12.72
N VAL A 117 11.13 6.41 -12.52
CA VAL A 117 9.94 6.45 -13.39
C VAL A 117 8.72 6.87 -12.58
N ARG A 118 7.71 7.49 -13.20
CA ARG A 118 6.49 7.92 -12.51
C ARG A 118 5.29 7.12 -13.01
N LEU A 119 4.78 6.20 -12.19
CA LEU A 119 3.51 5.54 -12.46
C LEU A 119 2.36 6.40 -11.96
N THR A 120 1.28 6.46 -12.75
CA THR A 120 0.06 7.23 -12.47
C THR A 120 -1.19 6.35 -12.42
N SER A 121 -1.01 5.03 -12.56
CA SER A 121 -2.06 4.02 -12.47
C SER A 121 -1.62 2.90 -11.53
N LEU A 122 -2.62 2.31 -10.87
CA LEU A 122 -2.47 1.18 -9.96
C LEU A 122 -3.10 -0.07 -10.55
N PRO A 123 -2.73 -1.26 -10.04
CA PRO A 123 -1.55 -1.52 -9.22
C PRO A 123 -0.26 -1.29 -10.02
N MET A 124 0.84 -0.99 -9.33
CA MET A 124 2.20 -0.91 -9.89
C MET A 124 2.82 -2.30 -9.92
N SER A 125 2.20 -3.20 -10.70
CA SER A 125 2.66 -4.57 -10.84
C SER A 125 4.02 -4.64 -11.55
N PRO A 126 4.81 -5.71 -11.37
CA PRO A 126 6.12 -5.84 -12.01
C PRO A 126 6.10 -5.61 -13.53
N PRO A 127 5.13 -6.14 -14.31
CA PRO A 127 5.06 -5.86 -15.74
C PRO A 127 4.81 -4.38 -16.07
N LYS A 128 4.01 -3.67 -15.27
CA LYS A 128 3.73 -2.23 -15.47
C LYS A 128 4.97 -1.37 -15.15
N ILE A 129 5.72 -1.74 -14.11
CA ILE A 129 6.99 -1.09 -13.75
C ILE A 129 8.05 -1.34 -14.81
N LEU A 130 8.23 -2.60 -15.23
CA LEU A 130 9.22 -2.98 -16.24
C LEU A 130 8.95 -2.26 -17.58
N ALA A 131 7.70 -2.22 -18.02
CA ALA A 131 7.34 -1.46 -19.22
C ALA A 131 7.60 0.05 -19.10
N ALA A 132 7.56 0.61 -17.89
CA ALA A 132 7.91 2.02 -17.66
C ALA A 132 9.43 2.23 -17.70
N LEU A 133 10.22 1.29 -17.19
CA LEU A 133 11.68 1.29 -17.27
C LEU A 133 12.16 1.17 -18.71
N ASP A 134 11.57 0.24 -19.50
CA ASP A 134 11.91 0.06 -20.91
C ASP A 134 11.65 1.34 -21.73
N ARG A 135 10.50 1.99 -21.50
CA ARG A 135 10.17 3.27 -22.16
C ARG A 135 11.15 4.38 -21.81
N LYS A 136 11.64 4.42 -20.56
CA LYS A 136 12.65 5.38 -20.13
C LYS A 136 13.97 5.10 -20.84
N ALA A 137 14.45 3.86 -20.84
CA ALA A 137 15.69 3.47 -21.49
C ALA A 137 15.67 3.73 -23.01
N ALA A 138 14.51 3.57 -23.67
CA ALA A 138 14.36 3.87 -25.09
C ALA A 138 14.32 5.38 -25.42
N ALA A 139 14.12 6.24 -24.41
CA ALA A 139 14.09 7.69 -24.57
C ALA A 139 15.44 8.38 -24.24
N GLU A 140 16.36 7.63 -23.62
CA GLU A 140 17.75 8.02 -23.36
C GLU A 140 18.67 7.67 -24.55
#